data_AF-A0A139QCJ5-F1
#
_entry.id   AF-A0A139QCJ5-F1
#
_cell.length_a   1.000
_cell.length_b   1.000
_cell.length_c   1.000
_cell.angle_alpha   90.00
_cell.angle_beta   90.00
_cell.angle_gamma   90.00
#
_symmetry.space_group_name_H-M   'P 1'
#
loop_
_entity.id
_entity.type
_entity.pdbx_description
1 polymer ?
#
loop_
_entity_poly.entity_id
_entity_poly.type
_entity_poly.pdbx_seq_one_letter_code
_entity_poly.pdbx_strand_id
1 'polypeptide(L)' 'MDINYEAEVDHIIEKVNNLGKPIVTFDSTDHTAGKASYICKKDEPEKMVEKIRSLFS' A
#
# COMPACT_ATOMS: atom_id res chain seq x y z
N MET A 1 2.00 2.73 3.70
CA MET A 1 1.09 2.89 2.55
C MET A 1 1.92 3.39 1.41
N ASP A 2 1.72 2.85 0.21
CA ASP A 2 2.43 3.25 -1.00
C ASP A 2 1.45 3.97 -1.94
N ILE A 3 1.38 5.30 -1.81
CA ILE A 3 0.43 6.16 -2.55
C ILE A 3 1.15 7.29 -3.30
N ASN A 4 2.48 7.29 -3.27
CA ASN A 4 3.28 8.32 -3.91
C ASN A 4 3.31 8.04 -5.41
N TYR A 5 3.13 9.11 -6.21
CA TYR A 5 3.12 9.02 -7.66
C TYR A 5 4.53 8.99 -8.28
N GLU A 6 5.50 9.54 -7.55
CA GLU A 6 6.92 9.52 -7.93
C GLU A 6 7.60 8.26 -7.38
N ALA A 7 8.88 8.10 -7.71
CA ALA A 7 9.67 6.95 -7.28
C ALA A 7 9.65 6.76 -5.75
N GLU A 8 9.79 5.50 -5.34
CA GLU A 8 9.88 5.12 -3.94
C GLU A 8 10.95 5.95 -3.20
N VAL A 9 10.59 6.47 -2.03
CA VAL A 9 11.52 7.19 -1.14
C VAL A 9 12.20 6.18 -0.20
N ASP A 10 13.53 6.23 -0.11
CA ASP A 10 14.35 5.58 0.92
C ASP A 10 14.14 4.06 1.13
N HIS A 11 13.80 3.30 0.09
CA HIS A 11 13.53 1.85 0.17
C HIS A 11 12.49 1.50 1.26
N ILE A 12 11.50 2.38 1.45
CA ILE A 12 10.51 2.27 2.52
C ILE A 12 9.64 1.02 2.40
N ILE A 13 9.35 0.55 1.18
CA ILE A 13 8.63 -0.70 0.92
C ILE A 13 9.39 -1.87 1.54
N GLU A 14 10.69 -1.95 1.30
CA GLU A 14 11.52 -3.04 1.85
C GLU A 14 11.60 -2.97 3.37
N LYS A 15 11.79 -1.77 3.94
CA LYS A 15 11.79 -1.55 5.39
C LYS A 15 10.47 -1.98 6.04
N VAL A 16 9.33 -1.57 5.47
CA VAL A 16 7.99 -1.88 6.01
C VAL A 16 7.69 -3.37 5.87
N ASN A 17 8.05 -3.99 4.75
CA ASN A 17 7.90 -5.43 4.54
C ASN A 17 8.70 -6.24 5.57
N ASN A 18 9.95 -5.84 5.85
CA ASN A 18 10.80 -6.50 6.84
C ASN A 18 10.28 -6.36 8.28
N LEU A 19 9.50 -5.31 8.56
CA LEU A 19 8.81 -5.14 9.85
C LEU A 19 7.52 -5.98 9.96
N GLY A 20 7.16 -6.74 8.93
CA GLY A 20 5.93 -7.56 8.90
C GLY A 20 4.64 -6.74 8.89
N LYS A 21 4.72 -5.45 8.55
CA LYS A 21 3.55 -4.56 8.51
C LYS A 21 2.84 -4.69 7.17
N PRO A 22 1.50 -4.66 7.13
CA PRO A 22 0.77 -4.73 5.87
C PRO A 22 1.05 -3.50 5.01
N ILE A 23 1.31 -3.73 3.72
CA ILE A 23 1.49 -2.68 2.73
C ILE A 23 0.21 -2.59 1.90
N VAL A 24 -0.43 -1.42 1.92
CA VAL A 24 -1.59 -1.12 1.07
C VAL A 24 -1.20 -0.03 0.06
N THR A 25 -1.65 -0.20 -1.19
CA THR A 25 -1.32 0.67 -2.34
C THR A 25 -2.51 0.81 -3.29
N PHE A 26 -2.43 1.75 -4.23
CA PHE A 26 -3.34 1.83 -5.38
C PHE A 26 -2.71 1.17 -6.60
N ASP A 27 -3.54 0.64 -7.50
CA ASP A 27 -3.12 0.10 -8.81
C ASP A 27 -2.26 1.08 -9.63
N SER A 28 -2.57 2.39 -9.55
CA SER A 28 -1.83 3.44 -10.25
C SER A 28 -0.49 3.84 -9.60
N THR A 29 -0.20 3.38 -8.38
CA THR A 29 0.99 3.77 -7.61
C THR A 29 1.72 2.56 -7.01
N ASP A 30 1.49 1.35 -7.53
CA ASP A 30 2.06 0.13 -6.98
C ASP A 30 3.54 0.00 -7.36
N HIS A 31 4.41 0.34 -6.41
CA HIS A 31 5.86 0.13 -6.52
C HIS A 31 6.32 -1.08 -5.70
N THR A 32 5.39 -1.90 -5.19
CA THR A 32 5.69 -2.90 -4.17
C THR A 32 6.33 -4.17 -4.71
N ALA A 33 6.43 -4.33 -6.03
CA ALA A 33 6.96 -5.51 -6.71
C ALA A 33 6.33 -6.83 -6.18
N GLY A 34 5.02 -6.82 -5.94
CA GLY A 34 4.26 -7.96 -5.43
C GLY A 34 4.26 -8.14 -3.91
N LYS A 35 4.83 -7.20 -3.15
CA LYS A 35 4.83 -7.21 -1.68
C LYS A 35 3.58 -6.57 -1.08
N ALA A 36 2.70 -5.96 -1.88
CA ALA A 36 1.45 -5.40 -1.41
C ALA A 36 0.55 -6.47 -0.77
N SER A 37 0.07 -6.17 0.43
CA SER A 37 -0.97 -6.94 1.11
C SER A 37 -2.37 -6.65 0.55
N TYR A 38 -2.54 -5.48 -0.08
CA TYR A 38 -3.77 -5.09 -0.76
C TYR A 38 -3.48 -4.01 -1.81
N ILE A 39 -4.03 -4.21 -3.01
CA ILE A 39 -4.00 -3.24 -4.11
C ILE A 39 -5.44 -2.76 -4.34
N CYS A 40 -5.68 -1.47 -4.13
CA CYS A 40 -6.98 -0.83 -4.34
C CYS A 40 -7.05 -0.25 -5.75
N LYS A 41 -8.22 -0.27 -6.40
CA LYS A 41 -8.41 0.53 -7.61
C LYS A 41 -8.41 2.00 -7.24
N LYS A 42 -7.69 2.85 -8.01
CA LYS A 42 -7.66 4.30 -7.70
C LYS A 42 -9.05 4.95 -7.74
N ASP A 43 -9.94 4.42 -8.58
CA ASP A 43 -11.29 4.96 -8.78
C ASP A 43 -12.28 4.50 -7.68
N GLU A 44 -11.83 3.68 -6.73
CA GLU A 44 -12.63 3.16 -5.60
C GLU A 44 -11.92 3.41 -4.24
N PRO A 45 -11.52 4.66 -3.90
CA PRO A 45 -10.72 4.95 -2.71
C PRO A 45 -11.42 4.59 -1.39
N GLU A 46 -12.75 4.54 -1.37
CA GLU A 46 -13.53 4.07 -0.23
C GLU A 46 -13.17 2.63 0.20
N LYS A 47 -12.82 1.76 -0.76
CA LYS A 47 -12.38 0.39 -0.45
C LYS A 47 -11.04 0.36 0.26
N MET A 48 -10.15 1.32 -0.02
CA MET A 48 -8.92 1.49 0.76
C MET A 48 -9.23 1.91 2.20
N VAL A 49 -10.20 2.80 2.41
CA VAL A 49 -10.63 3.19 3.77
C VAL A 49 -11.21 1.99 4.53
N GLU A 50 -12.06 1.20 3.90
CA GLU A 50 -12.60 -0.04 4.47
C GLU A 50 -11.49 -1.02 4.85
N LYS A 51 -10.52 -1.22 3.95
CA LYS A 51 -9.38 -2.09 4.22
C LYS A 51 -8.52 -1.60 5.38
N ILE A 52 -8.25 -0.30 5.46
CA ILE A 52 -7.49 0.28 6.57
C ILE A 52 -8.24 0.06 7.88
N ARG A 53 -9.55 0.34 7.92
CA ARG A 53 -10.38 0.11 9.12
C ARG A 53 -10.33 -1.35 9.56
N SER A 54 -10.37 -2.30 8.61
CA SER A 54 -10.32 -3.74 8.91
C SER A 54 -8.98 -4.22 9.49
N LEU A 55 -7.91 -3.41 9.42
CA LEU A 55 -6.60 -3.76 10.00
C LEU A 55 -6.49 -3.38 11.48
N PHE A 56 -7.41 -2.55 11.98
CA PHE A 56 -7.44 -2.06 13.37
C PHE A 56 -8.68 -2.51 14.15
N SER A 57 -9.53 -3.32 13.52
CA SER A 57 -10.74 -3.92 14.08
C SER A 57 -10.47 -5.25 14.76
#